data_AF-A0A969IPG7-F1
#
_entry.id   AF-A0A969IPG7-F1
#
_cell.length_a   1.000
_cell.length_b   1.000
_cell.length_c   1.000
_cell.angle_alpha   90.00
_cell.angle_beta   90.00
_cell.angle_gamma   90.00
#
_symmetry.space_group_name_H-M   'P 1'
#
loop_
_entity.id
_entity.type
_entity.pdbx_description
1 polymer ?
#
loop_
_entity_poly.entity_id
_entity_poly.type
_entity_poly.pdbx_seq_one_letter_code
_entity_poly.pdbx_strand_id
1 'polypeptide(L)'
;MDKPYLGVCETTIPPMEAEMKLRADLPPSQLNSTSDDYTEFCWHCPTVRFYIARPMLKAPKGFSYPAWAMNALGGLKPCIDPMIRTAAKTIGATITDLLSNAELLRNAQGEWKHRTGGGIGGKDWIAPLLPKDFRVPLDFRWPEYVTTPRGEEWWIPTKGQDSRT
;
A
#
# COMPACT_ATOMS: atom_id res chain seq x y z
N MET A 1 -6.84 27.59 10.80
CA MET A 1 -5.52 27.55 10.14
C MET A 1 -5.78 27.12 8.70
N ASP A 2 -5.43 27.94 7.72
CA ASP A 2 -5.94 27.75 6.35
C ASP A 2 -5.25 26.62 5.58
N LYS A 3 -4.01 26.27 5.95
CA LYS A 3 -3.24 25.15 5.39
C LYS A 3 -2.79 24.20 6.51
N PRO A 4 -3.69 23.32 7.00
CA PRO A 4 -3.46 22.53 8.20
C PRO A 4 -2.44 21.40 8.01
N TYR A 5 -2.16 20.95 6.78
CA TYR A 5 -1.24 19.85 6.53
C TYR A 5 0.22 20.27 6.44
N LEU A 6 1.15 19.37 6.76
CA LEU A 6 2.58 19.54 6.55
C LEU A 6 2.87 19.81 5.08
N GLY A 7 3.77 20.78 4.80
CA GLY A 7 4.08 21.17 3.42
C GLY A 7 4.67 20.03 2.58
N VAL A 8 5.40 19.10 3.22
CA VAL A 8 5.96 17.92 2.56
C VAL A 8 4.89 16.99 1.98
N CYS A 9 3.65 17.03 2.49
CA CYS A 9 2.54 16.26 1.92
C CYS A 9 2.08 16.78 0.55
N GLU A 10 2.47 18.00 0.17
CA GLU A 10 2.06 18.68 -1.06
C GLU A 10 3.18 18.73 -2.11
N THR A 11 4.32 18.09 -1.83
CA THR A 11 5.51 18.11 -2.69
C THR A 11 5.89 16.72 -3.17
N THR A 12 6.26 16.60 -4.44
CA THR A 12 6.85 15.38 -4.99
C THR A 12 8.36 15.41 -4.88
N ILE A 13 8.96 14.25 -4.61
CA ILE A 13 10.42 14.04 -4.67
C ILE A 13 10.73 12.85 -5.58
N PRO A 14 11.95 12.77 -6.14
CA PRO A 14 12.39 11.60 -6.88
C PRO A 14 12.28 10.31 -6.03
N PRO A 15 11.88 9.16 -6.61
CA PRO A 15 11.76 7.89 -5.88
C PRO A 15 13.03 7.50 -5.13
N MET A 16 14.21 7.74 -5.71
CA MET A 16 15.48 7.42 -5.04
C MET A 16 15.76 8.30 -3.82
N GLU A 17 15.35 9.56 -3.84
CA GLU A 17 15.46 10.42 -2.66
C GLU A 17 14.55 9.92 -1.54
N ALA A 18 13.35 9.45 -1.87
CA ALA A 18 12.45 8.84 -0.89
C ALA A 18 13.04 7.56 -0.27
N GLU A 19 13.64 6.69 -1.09
CA GLU A 19 14.30 5.47 -0.61
C GLU A 19 15.51 5.79 0.28
N MET A 20 16.33 6.79 -0.06
CA MET A 20 17.46 7.20 0.77
C MET A 20 17.02 7.70 2.14
N LYS A 21 15.95 8.50 2.21
CA LYS A 21 15.36 8.95 3.48
C LYS A 21 14.86 7.77 4.31
N LEU A 22 14.16 6.82 3.69
CA LEU A 22 13.68 5.62 4.35
C LEU A 22 14.84 4.77 4.91
N ARG A 23 15.91 4.58 4.14
CA ARG A 23 17.08 3.76 4.53
C ARG A 23 17.83 4.34 5.72
N ALA A 24 17.80 5.64 5.93
CA ALA A 24 18.42 6.28 7.10
C ALA A 24 17.80 5.81 8.44
N ASP A 25 16.53 5.42 8.41
CA ASP A 25 15.78 4.96 9.59
C ASP A 25 15.79 3.44 9.77
N LEU A 26 16.35 2.68 8.82
CA LEU A 26 16.33 1.22 8.83
C LEU A 26 17.71 0.65 9.21
N PRO A 27 17.75 -0.46 9.98
CA PRO A 27 18.98 -1.20 10.17
C PRO A 27 19.60 -1.63 8.82
N PRO A 28 20.93 -1.63 8.66
CA PRO A 28 21.56 -2.04 7.40
C PRO A 28 21.19 -3.46 6.93
N SER A 29 20.86 -4.34 7.88
CA SER A 29 20.40 -5.71 7.59
C SER A 29 18.97 -5.80 7.08
N GLN A 30 18.15 -4.76 7.26
CA GLN A 30 16.75 -4.75 6.85
C GLN A 30 16.64 -4.31 5.39
N LEU A 31 16.48 -5.28 4.48
CA LEU A 31 16.40 -5.02 3.04
C LEU A 31 15.00 -4.56 2.60
N ASN A 32 13.95 -4.97 3.30
CA ASN A 32 12.56 -4.65 2.98
C ASN A 32 11.91 -3.85 4.11
N SER A 33 10.99 -2.95 3.77
CA SER A 33 10.29 -2.12 4.75
C SER A 33 8.83 -1.94 4.34
N THR A 34 7.95 -1.69 5.31
CA THR A 34 6.48 -1.57 5.18
C THR A 34 5.76 -2.90 4.91
N SER A 35 4.64 -2.90 4.18
CA SER A 35 3.77 -4.06 3.94
C SER A 35 4.50 -5.23 3.31
N ASP A 36 4.13 -6.46 3.67
CA ASP A 36 4.66 -7.71 3.13
C ASP A 36 4.15 -8.00 1.70
N ASP A 37 2.91 -7.61 1.38
CA ASP A 37 2.27 -7.92 0.10
C ASP A 37 3.11 -7.56 -1.14
N TYR A 38 3.76 -6.39 -1.16
CA TYR A 38 4.54 -5.98 -2.34
C TYR A 38 5.78 -6.84 -2.55
N THR A 39 6.37 -7.36 -1.45
CA THR A 39 7.56 -8.21 -1.55
C THR A 39 7.23 -9.51 -2.28
N GLU A 40 6.02 -10.04 -2.08
CA GLU A 40 5.51 -11.19 -2.81
C GLU A 40 5.29 -10.87 -4.30
N PHE A 41 4.58 -9.78 -4.61
CA PHE A 41 4.28 -9.41 -6.00
C PHE A 41 5.54 -9.13 -6.84
N CYS A 42 6.64 -8.65 -6.22
CA CYS A 42 7.91 -8.42 -6.91
C CYS A 42 8.50 -9.68 -7.57
N TRP A 43 8.11 -10.88 -7.14
CA TRP A 43 8.58 -12.13 -7.75
C TRP A 43 7.74 -12.55 -8.96
N HIS A 44 6.48 -12.11 -9.04
CA HIS A 44 5.52 -12.59 -10.04
C HIS A 44 5.45 -11.72 -11.28
N CYS A 45 5.75 -10.43 -11.17
CA CYS A 45 5.69 -9.49 -12.30
C CYS A 45 6.59 -8.26 -12.09
N PRO A 46 6.84 -7.46 -13.15
CA PRO A 46 7.43 -6.14 -13.00
C PRO A 46 6.57 -5.29 -12.05
N THR A 47 7.21 -4.71 -11.03
CA THR A 47 6.54 -3.95 -9.97
C THR A 47 7.17 -2.58 -9.85
N VAL A 48 6.34 -1.56 -9.68
CA VAL A 48 6.77 -0.22 -9.29
C VAL A 48 6.33 0.06 -7.86
N ARG A 49 7.18 0.75 -7.09
CA ARG A 49 6.86 1.23 -5.76
C ARG A 49 6.77 2.75 -5.79
N PHE A 50 5.65 3.30 -5.38
CA PHE A 50 5.46 4.74 -5.20
C PHE A 50 4.94 5.04 -3.80
N TYR A 51 5.32 6.21 -3.27
CA TYR A 51 4.89 6.68 -1.97
C TYR A 51 3.87 7.81 -2.15
N ILE A 52 2.73 7.69 -1.46
CA ILE A 52 1.72 8.75 -1.41
C ILE A 52 1.69 9.28 0.01
N ALA A 53 1.70 10.61 0.15
CA ALA A 53 1.69 11.24 1.45
C ALA A 53 0.42 10.87 2.23
N ARG A 54 0.61 10.43 3.48
CA ARG A 54 -0.47 10.30 4.46
C ARG A 54 -0.78 11.66 5.07
N PRO A 55 -2.05 11.98 5.38
CA PRO A 55 -2.40 13.24 6.02
C PRO A 55 -1.69 13.42 7.36
N MET A 56 -0.93 14.51 7.49
CA MET A 56 -0.24 14.90 8.72
C MET A 56 -0.42 16.39 8.98
N LEU A 57 -0.81 16.76 10.20
CA LEU A 57 -1.06 18.14 10.58
C LEU A 57 0.24 18.88 10.93
N LYS A 58 0.30 20.17 10.57
CA LYS A 58 1.24 21.13 11.12
C LYS A 58 0.90 21.35 12.59
N ALA A 59 1.83 21.03 13.48
CA ALA A 59 1.68 21.37 14.88
C ALA A 59 2.09 22.83 15.12
N PRO A 60 1.34 23.59 15.96
CA PRO A 60 1.79 24.89 16.45
C PRO A 60 3.15 24.80 17.16
N LYS A 61 3.87 25.92 17.24
CA LYS A 61 5.15 25.97 17.95
C LYS A 61 4.97 25.53 19.42
N GLY A 62 5.78 24.58 19.87
CA GLY A 62 5.74 24.05 21.24
C GLY A 62 4.63 23.02 21.48
N PHE A 63 3.91 22.60 20.45
CA PHE A 63 2.88 21.57 20.53
C PHE A 63 3.25 20.38 19.64
N SER A 64 2.89 19.18 20.10
CA SER A 64 2.98 17.95 19.30
C SER A 64 1.63 17.25 19.41
N TYR A 65 1.05 16.89 18.26
CA TYR A 65 -0.15 16.07 18.27
C TYR A 65 0.19 14.69 18.86
N PRO A 66 -0.74 14.11 19.65
CA PRO A 66 -0.56 12.74 20.11
C PRO A 66 -0.57 11.77 18.92
N ALA A 67 0.12 10.63 19.06
CA ALA A 67 0.29 9.65 17.97
C ALA A 67 -1.06 9.19 17.36
N TRP A 68 -2.13 9.14 18.16
CA TRP A 68 -3.46 8.76 17.69
C TRP A 68 -4.07 9.75 16.69
N ALA A 69 -3.64 11.02 16.69
CA ALA A 69 -4.21 12.05 15.81
C ALA A 69 -4.05 11.68 14.33
N MET A 70 -2.88 11.17 13.93
CA MET A 70 -2.64 10.70 12.56
C MET A 70 -3.55 9.51 12.17
N ASN A 71 -3.93 8.67 13.14
CA ASN A 71 -4.85 7.57 12.92
C ASN A 71 -6.29 8.08 12.77
N ALA A 72 -6.70 9.07 13.57
CA ALA A 72 -8.01 9.69 13.45
C ALA A 72 -8.21 10.37 12.08
N LEU A 73 -7.19 11.03 11.54
CA LEU A 73 -7.22 11.59 10.17
C LEU A 73 -7.45 10.50 9.11
N GLY A 74 -7.02 9.27 9.39
CA GLY A 74 -7.25 8.10 8.54
C GLY A 74 -8.72 7.69 8.41
N GLY A 75 -9.58 8.08 9.35
CA GLY A 75 -11.02 7.85 9.27
C GLY A 75 -11.79 9.01 8.63
N LEU A 76 -11.14 10.15 8.37
CA LEU A 76 -11.81 11.36 7.92
C LEU A 76 -11.72 11.49 6.39
N LYS A 77 -12.88 11.41 5.74
CA LYS A 77 -13.00 11.49 4.27
C LYS A 77 -12.27 12.70 3.65
N PRO A 78 -12.46 13.95 4.13
CA PRO A 78 -11.69 15.12 3.66
C PRO A 78 -10.16 14.99 3.70
N CYS A 79 -9.62 14.15 4.58
CA CYS A 79 -8.19 13.91 4.69
C CYS A 79 -7.72 12.80 3.74
N ILE A 80 -8.49 11.73 3.60
CA ILE A 80 -8.10 10.52 2.86
C ILE A 80 -8.42 10.58 1.37
N ASP A 81 -9.52 11.23 0.97
CA ASP A 81 -9.90 11.34 -0.44
C ASP A 81 -8.79 11.92 -1.34
N PRO A 82 -8.07 13.00 -0.95
CA PRO A 82 -6.95 13.51 -1.75
C PRO A 82 -5.84 12.50 -1.95
N MET A 83 -5.53 11.71 -0.91
CA MET A 83 -4.51 10.65 -0.97
C MET A 83 -4.93 9.56 -1.97
N ILE A 84 -6.17 9.08 -1.88
CA ILE A 84 -6.72 8.07 -2.81
C ILE A 84 -6.70 8.58 -4.25
N ARG A 85 -7.16 9.82 -4.49
CA ARG A 85 -7.16 10.42 -5.82
C ARG A 85 -5.75 10.57 -6.39
N THR A 86 -4.78 10.93 -5.55
CA THR A 86 -3.38 11.05 -5.96
C THR A 86 -2.80 9.68 -6.30
N ALA A 87 -3.03 8.67 -5.47
CA ALA A 87 -2.63 7.29 -5.75
C ALA A 87 -3.22 6.79 -7.07
N ALA A 88 -4.52 7.00 -7.30
CA ALA A 88 -5.20 6.62 -8.53
C ALA A 88 -4.59 7.30 -9.77
N LYS A 89 -4.27 8.60 -9.68
CA LYS A 89 -3.59 9.32 -10.77
C LYS A 89 -2.20 8.75 -11.05
N THR A 90 -1.42 8.46 -10.00
CA THR A 90 -0.08 7.87 -10.15
C THR A 90 -0.14 6.50 -10.84
N ILE A 91 -1.08 5.64 -10.42
CA ILE A 91 -1.29 4.32 -11.04
C ILE A 91 -1.73 4.49 -12.50
N GLY A 92 -2.73 5.34 -12.76
CA GLY A 92 -3.25 5.58 -14.10
C GLY A 92 -2.20 6.14 -15.06
N ALA A 93 -1.38 7.09 -14.60
CA ALA A 93 -0.27 7.63 -15.38
C ALA A 93 0.77 6.55 -15.68
N THR A 94 1.18 5.75 -14.69
CA THR A 94 2.10 4.62 -14.87
C THR A 94 1.60 3.65 -15.94
N ILE A 95 0.33 3.26 -15.87
CA ILE A 95 -0.28 2.36 -16.86
C ILE A 95 -0.27 3.00 -18.24
N THR A 96 -0.61 4.29 -18.33
CA THR A 96 -0.62 5.03 -19.60
C THR A 96 0.77 5.08 -20.23
N ASP A 97 1.81 5.33 -19.44
CA ASP A 97 3.20 5.34 -19.91
C ASP A 97 3.62 3.96 -20.42
N LEU A 98 3.30 2.89 -19.68
CA LEU A 98 3.63 1.51 -20.09
C LEU A 98 2.88 1.08 -21.35
N LEU A 99 1.62 1.51 -21.53
CA LEU A 99 0.83 1.21 -22.74
C LEU A 99 1.30 2.01 -23.96
N SER A 100 1.80 3.23 -23.74
CA SER A 100 2.16 4.16 -24.82
C SER A 100 3.64 4.08 -25.22
N ASN A 101 4.50 3.49 -24.37
CA ASN A 101 5.94 3.39 -24.60
C ASN A 101 6.42 1.93 -24.50
N ALA A 102 6.56 1.27 -25.65
CA ALA A 102 6.99 -0.12 -25.74
C ALA A 102 8.42 -0.35 -25.23
N GLU A 103 9.31 0.63 -25.35
CA GLU A 103 10.67 0.54 -24.83
C GLU A 103 10.67 0.57 -23.30
N LEU A 104 9.89 1.47 -22.68
CA LEU A 104 9.73 1.53 -21.23
C LEU A 104 9.20 0.19 -20.67
N LEU A 105 8.16 -0.36 -21.30
CA LEU A 105 7.60 -1.65 -20.90
C LEU A 105 8.63 -2.79 -21.03
N ARG A 106 9.37 -2.83 -22.15
CA ARG A 106 10.42 -3.82 -22.37
C ARG A 106 11.51 -3.71 -21.31
N ASN A 107 11.92 -2.50 -20.94
CA ASN A 107 12.94 -2.27 -19.93
C ASN A 107 12.47 -2.75 -18.54
N ALA A 108 11.23 -2.43 -18.16
CA ALA A 108 10.64 -2.90 -16.90
C ALA A 108 10.54 -4.44 -16.84
N GLN A 109 10.12 -5.09 -17.93
CA GLN A 109 10.12 -6.55 -18.05
C GLN A 109 11.52 -7.15 -18.01
N GLY A 110 12.49 -6.48 -18.63
CA GLY A 110 13.90 -6.87 -18.64
C GLY A 110 14.51 -6.85 -17.24
N GLU A 111 14.28 -5.78 -16.48
CA GLU A 111 14.70 -5.67 -15.08
C GLU A 111 14.13 -6.82 -14.25
N TRP A 112 12.83 -7.09 -14.36
CA TRP A 112 12.19 -8.18 -13.62
C TRP A 112 12.77 -9.55 -13.98
N LYS A 113 12.94 -9.85 -15.27
CA LYS A 113 13.56 -11.12 -15.72
C LYS A 113 14.98 -11.25 -15.21
N HIS A 114 15.75 -10.16 -15.20
CA HIS A 114 17.11 -10.15 -14.67
C HIS A 114 17.12 -10.46 -13.16
N ARG A 115 16.29 -9.76 -12.38
CA ARG A 115 16.20 -9.93 -10.91
C ARG A 115 15.74 -11.30 -10.47
N THR A 116 14.92 -11.97 -11.28
CA THR A 116 14.42 -13.33 -11.01
C THR A 116 15.30 -14.42 -11.63
N GLY A 117 16.40 -14.06 -12.29
CA GLY A 117 17.29 -15.02 -12.94
C GLY A 117 16.63 -15.79 -14.09
N GLY A 118 15.69 -15.18 -14.82
CA GLY A 118 15.03 -15.75 -15.99
C GLY A 118 13.52 -15.55 -16.09
N GLY A 119 12.88 -14.89 -15.12
CA GLY A 119 11.42 -14.82 -15.01
C GLY A 119 10.85 -15.96 -14.17
N ILE A 120 9.61 -16.39 -14.46
CA ILE A 120 8.97 -17.53 -13.79
C ILE A 120 9.82 -18.79 -14.01
N GLY A 121 10.19 -19.46 -12.92
CA GLY A 121 11.10 -20.62 -12.94
C GLY A 121 12.58 -20.26 -13.05
N GLY A 122 12.93 -18.96 -13.01
CA GLY A 122 14.31 -18.49 -13.03
C GLY A 122 15.08 -18.86 -11.78
N LYS A 123 16.41 -18.72 -11.84
CA LYS A 123 17.34 -19.14 -10.78
C LYS A 123 17.01 -18.53 -9.41
N ASP A 124 16.62 -17.26 -9.41
CA ASP A 124 16.38 -16.46 -8.20
C ASP A 124 14.88 -16.18 -8.01
N TRP A 125 14.01 -16.86 -8.78
CA TRP A 125 12.56 -16.73 -8.68
C TRP A 125 12.02 -17.52 -7.49
N ILE A 126 11.12 -16.89 -6.73
CA ILE A 126 10.40 -17.53 -5.64
C ILE A 126 9.04 -18.01 -6.16
N ALA A 127 8.84 -19.32 -6.16
CA ALA A 127 7.54 -19.91 -6.50
C ALA A 127 6.52 -19.62 -5.38
N PRO A 128 5.20 -19.63 -5.69
CA PRO A 128 4.16 -19.53 -4.67
C PRO A 128 4.42 -20.50 -3.52
N LEU A 129 4.45 -19.99 -2.29
CA LEU A 129 4.77 -20.77 -1.10
C LEU A 129 3.61 -21.68 -0.65
N LEU A 130 2.40 -21.36 -1.10
CA LEU A 130 1.21 -22.14 -0.79
C LEU A 130 0.99 -23.24 -1.85
N PRO A 131 0.45 -24.41 -1.44
CA PRO A 131 0.02 -25.44 -2.38
C PRO A 131 -0.99 -24.90 -3.40
N LYS A 132 -0.99 -25.47 -4.61
CA LYS A 132 -1.92 -25.07 -5.69
C LYS A 132 -3.39 -25.24 -5.30
N ASP A 133 -3.68 -26.19 -4.41
CA ASP A 133 -5.00 -26.52 -3.88
C ASP A 133 -5.27 -25.87 -2.50
N PHE A 134 -4.46 -24.90 -2.09
CA PHE A 134 -4.67 -24.18 -0.84
C PHE A 134 -6.05 -23.51 -0.83
N ARG A 135 -6.90 -23.90 0.12
CA ARG A 135 -8.21 -23.28 0.33
C ARG A 135 -8.03 -21.95 1.04
N VAL A 136 -8.20 -20.86 0.31
CA VAL A 136 -8.18 -19.50 0.86
C VAL A 136 -9.27 -19.32 1.93
N PRO A 137 -8.97 -18.60 3.03
CA PRO A 137 -9.87 -18.51 4.16
C PRO A 137 -10.94 -17.43 3.93
N LEU A 138 -11.82 -17.66 2.95
CA LEU A 138 -12.91 -16.75 2.60
C LEU A 138 -14.13 -16.87 3.52
N ASP A 139 -14.16 -17.90 4.37
CA ASP A 139 -15.28 -18.21 5.26
C ASP A 139 -15.29 -17.35 6.55
N PHE A 140 -14.38 -16.38 6.67
CA PHE A 140 -14.41 -15.43 7.79
C PHE A 140 -15.56 -14.44 7.62
N ARG A 141 -16.33 -14.23 8.69
CA ARG A 141 -17.37 -13.20 8.71
C ARG A 141 -16.72 -11.84 8.92
N TRP A 142 -16.86 -10.95 7.94
CA TRP A 142 -16.36 -9.58 7.98
C TRP A 142 -17.31 -8.67 8.77
N PRO A 143 -16.83 -7.53 9.30
CA PRO A 143 -17.70 -6.51 9.87
C PRO A 143 -18.76 -6.07 8.85
N GLU A 144 -20.01 -6.03 9.28
CA GLU A 144 -21.13 -5.54 8.48
C GLU A 144 -21.52 -4.14 8.95
N TYR A 145 -21.65 -3.22 8.01
CA TYR A 145 -22.22 -1.90 8.26
C TYR A 145 -23.74 -1.99 8.08
N VAL A 146 -24.49 -1.56 9.09
CA VAL A 146 -25.95 -1.69 9.13
C VAL A 146 -26.60 -0.37 9.51
N THR A 147 -27.73 -0.07 8.89
CA THR A 147 -28.56 1.07 9.28
C THR A 147 -29.64 0.59 10.23
N THR A 148 -29.66 1.13 11.43
CA THR A 148 -30.70 0.85 12.45
C THR A 148 -31.57 2.10 12.64
N PRO A 149 -32.74 1.98 13.30
CA PRO A 149 -33.50 3.16 13.73
C PRO A 149 -32.73 4.13 14.65
N ARG A 150 -31.61 3.70 15.25
CA ARG A 150 -30.73 4.56 16.09
C ARG A 150 -29.64 5.26 15.29
N GLY A 151 -29.44 4.90 14.02
CA GLY A 151 -28.36 5.42 13.16
C GLY A 151 -27.54 4.31 12.50
N GLU A 152 -26.42 4.71 11.89
CA GLU A 152 -25.44 3.81 11.30
C GLU A 152 -24.59 3.16 12.40
N GLU A 153 -24.55 1.83 12.41
CA GLU A 153 -23.74 1.02 13.32
C GLU A 153 -22.92 0.01 12.50
N TRP A 154 -21.95 -0.65 13.14
CA TRP A 154 -21.27 -1.81 12.57
C TRP A 154 -21.23 -2.94 13.59
N TRP A 155 -21.27 -4.18 13.13
CA TRP A 155 -21.18 -5.36 13.99
C TRP A 155 -20.38 -6.48 13.32
N ILE A 156 -19.79 -7.38 14.12
CA ILE A 156 -19.11 -8.58 13.61
C ILE A 156 -20.04 -9.77 13.85
N PRO A 157 -20.49 -10.48 12.80
CA PRO A 157 -21.40 -11.59 12.99
C PRO A 157 -20.78 -12.72 13.82
N THR A 158 -21.49 -13.15 14.87
CA THR A 158 -21.10 -14.30 15.69
C THR A 158 -21.20 -15.59 14.89
N LYS A 159 -20.32 -16.56 15.14
CA LYS A 159 -20.43 -17.89 14.53
C LYS A 159 -21.80 -18.50 14.87
N GLY A 160 -22.62 -18.79 13.86
CA GLY A 160 -23.68 -19.79 14.02
C GLY A 160 -23.03 -21.15 14.32
N GLN A 161 -23.77 -22.07 14.96
CA GLN A 161 -23.26 -23.42 15.29
C GLN A 161 -22.53 -24.02 14.08
N ASP A 162 -21.23 -24.27 14.24
CA ASP A 162 -20.37 -24.85 13.21
C ASP A 162 -20.87 -26.29 12.98
N SER A 163 -21.59 -26.55 11.88
CA SER A 163 -22.03 -27.91 11.50
C SER A 163 -20.89 -28.75 10.91
N ARG A 164 -19.65 -28.50 11.34
CA ARG A 164 -18.45 -29.19 10.86
C ARG A 164 -17.96 -30.18 11.93
N THR A 165 -18.73 -31.26 12.04
CA THR A 165 -18.24 -32.60 12.42
C THR A 165 -18.19 -33.44 11.16
#